data_AF-A0AAD9WT04-F1
#
_entry.id   AF-A0AAD9WT04-F1
#
_cell.length_a   1.000
_cell.length_b   1.000
_cell.length_c   1.000
_cell.angle_alpha   90.00
_cell.angle_beta   90.00
_cell.angle_gamma   90.00
#
_symmetry.space_group_name_H-M   'P 1'
#
loop_
_entity.id
_entity.type
_entity.pdbx_description
1 polymer ?
#
loop_
_entity_poly.entity_id
_entity_poly.type
_entity_poly.pdbx_seq_one_letter_code
_entity_poly.pdbx_strand_id
1 'polypeptide(L)'
;MDCQPSSSSSLGVEWWWKYLWNLKIPAKIRIFIWKACHNWLLTLTNIAKRGVPMKNGCGICFKKPETIVHDLWGCGDLKEFRNSCYLFNELKWDKFFQFQDILLYYSQVLSKREMELLCVIF
;
A
#
# COMPACT_ATOMS: atom_id res chain seq x y z
N MET A 1 -21.19 -22.79 29.47
CA MET A 1 -20.62 -23.42 28.27
C MET A 1 -20.22 -22.30 27.33
N ASP A 2 -18.94 -21.95 27.42
CA ASP A 2 -18.26 -20.92 26.65
C ASP A 2 -18.17 -21.31 25.17
N CYS A 3 -18.24 -20.30 24.30
CA CYS A 3 -17.60 -20.33 23.00
C CYS A 3 -17.04 -18.92 22.74
N GLN A 4 -15.84 -18.65 23.25
CA GLN A 4 -15.00 -17.56 22.75
C GLN A 4 -14.60 -17.89 21.30
N PRO A 5 -14.66 -16.94 20.36
CA PRO A 5 -14.01 -17.12 19.08
C PRO A 5 -12.53 -16.74 19.23
N SER A 6 -11.66 -17.74 19.30
CA SER A 6 -10.25 -17.58 18.95
C SER A 6 -10.16 -17.10 17.50
N SER A 7 -9.50 -15.98 17.21
CA SER A 7 -9.22 -15.61 15.81
C SER A 7 -7.84 -14.97 15.69
N SER A 8 -6.93 -15.74 15.11
CA SER A 8 -5.56 -15.46 14.68
C SER A 8 -5.37 -14.26 13.74
N SER A 9 -6.42 -13.47 13.50
CA SER A 9 -6.43 -12.28 12.64
C SER A 9 -5.85 -11.03 13.33
N SER A 10 -5.94 -10.91 14.65
CA SER A 10 -5.41 -9.77 15.41
C SER A 10 -3.88 -9.75 15.50
N LEU A 11 -3.26 -10.93 15.64
CA LEU A 11 -1.81 -11.06 15.83
C LEU A 11 -1.01 -10.59 14.61
N GLY A 12 -1.47 -10.90 13.39
CA GLY A 12 -0.79 -10.50 12.15
C GLY A 12 -0.84 -8.98 11.92
N VAL A 13 -1.97 -8.35 12.22
CA VAL A 13 -2.13 -6.90 12.11
C VAL A 13 -1.32 -6.17 13.19
N GLU A 14 -1.32 -6.67 14.42
CA GLU A 14 -0.55 -6.06 15.53
C GLU A 14 0.97 -6.18 15.30
N TRP A 15 1.43 -7.35 14.83
CA TRP A 15 2.82 -7.56 14.43
C TRP A 15 3.23 -6.58 13.33
N TRP A 16 2.39 -6.40 12.31
CA TRP A 16 2.68 -5.54 11.17
C TRP A 16 2.96 -4.10 11.59
N TRP A 17 2.12 -3.56 12.48
CA TRP A 17 2.33 -2.22 12.99
C TRP A 17 3.63 -2.14 13.80
N LYS A 18 3.89 -3.08 14.70
CA LYS A 18 5.17 -3.14 15.42
C LYS A 18 6.37 -3.20 14.47
N TYR A 19 6.27 -3.96 13.38
CA TYR A 19 7.31 -4.05 12.37
C TYR A 19 7.52 -2.70 11.66
N LEU A 20 6.46 -2.06 11.16
CA LEU A 20 6.51 -0.76 10.48
C LEU A 20 7.14 0.33 11.37
N TRP A 21 6.77 0.38 12.66
CA TRP A 21 7.31 1.38 13.60
C TRP A 21 8.80 1.15 13.95
N ASN A 22 9.35 -0.03 13.66
CA ASN A 22 10.75 -0.39 13.88
C ASN A 22 11.64 -0.28 12.63
N LEU A 23 11.08 0.14 11.48
CA LEU A 23 11.84 0.42 10.26
C LEU A 23 12.60 1.74 10.37
N LYS A 24 13.85 1.77 9.89
CA LYS A 24 14.69 2.98 9.82
C LYS A 24 14.32 3.86 8.63
N ILE A 25 13.10 4.36 8.65
CA ILE A 25 12.54 5.26 7.62
C ILE A 25 12.13 6.61 8.23
N PRO A 26 12.12 7.69 7.44
CA PRO A 26 11.63 8.99 7.89
C PRO A 26 10.19 8.93 8.44
N ALA A 27 9.92 9.67 9.51
CA ALA A 27 8.61 9.67 10.18
C ALA A 27 7.45 10.04 9.22
N LYS A 28 7.70 10.98 8.29
CA LYS A 28 6.73 11.39 7.28
C LYS A 28 6.25 10.22 6.41
N ILE A 29 7.18 9.35 6.01
CA ILE A 29 6.92 8.16 5.18
C ILE A 29 6.13 7.12 5.99
N ARG A 30 6.52 6.92 7.25
CA ARG A 30 5.79 6.00 8.14
C ARG A 30 4.34 6.42 8.35
N ILE A 31 4.10 7.72 8.56
CA ILE A 31 2.75 8.29 8.69
C ILE A 31 1.98 8.16 7.36
N PHE A 32 2.65 8.38 6.22
CA PHE A 32 2.05 8.18 4.90
C PHE A 32 1.58 6.73 4.71
N ILE A 33 2.44 5.75 4.96
CA ILE A 33 2.13 4.32 4.86
C ILE A 33 0.96 3.96 5.79
N TRP A 34 1.00 4.44 7.04
CA TRP A 34 -0.10 4.23 7.98
C TRP A 34 -1.43 4.77 7.43
N LYS A 35 -1.45 6.01 6.92
CA LYS A 35 -2.64 6.59 6.27
C LYS A 35 -3.07 5.80 5.03
N ALA A 36 -2.12 5.31 4.24
CA ALA A 36 -2.38 4.55 3.02
C ALA A 36 -3.07 3.21 3.33
N CYS A 37 -2.56 2.46 4.31
CA CYS A 37 -3.17 1.20 4.76
C CYS A 37 -4.59 1.40 5.31
N HIS A 38 -4.86 2.54 5.96
CA HIS A 38 -6.19 2.87 6.46
C HIS A 38 -7.13 3.47 5.41
N ASN A 39 -6.73 3.57 4.13
CA ASN A 39 -7.47 4.27 3.08
C ASN A 39 -7.81 5.73 3.45
N TRP A 40 -6.91 6.39 4.19
CA TRP A 40 -7.04 7.79 4.59
C TRP A 40 -6.38 8.75 3.60
N LEU A 41 -5.63 8.22 2.63
CA LEU A 41 -5.19 9.02 1.49
C LEU A 41 -6.41 9.46 0.69
N LEU A 42 -6.43 10.74 0.32
CA LEU A 42 -7.42 11.38 -0.53
C LEU A 42 -7.25 10.87 -1.98
N THR A 43 -7.52 9.59 -2.22
CA THR A 43 -7.73 9.10 -3.58
C THR A 43 -9.17 9.41 -3.99
N LEU A 44 -9.39 9.71 -5.27
CA LEU A 44 -10.74 9.98 -5.76
C LEU A 44 -11.72 8.83 -5.46
N THR A 45 -11.27 7.57 -5.40
CA THR A 45 -12.11 6.45 -4.93
C THR A 45 -12.50 6.54 -3.45
N ASN A 46 -11.61 6.99 -2.56
CA ASN A 46 -11.92 7.15 -1.14
C ASN A 46 -12.86 8.35 -0.91
N ILE A 47 -12.75 9.39 -1.75
CA ILE A 47 -13.66 10.53 -1.78
C ILE A 47 -15.05 10.12 -2.31
N ALA A 48 -15.10 9.33 -3.39
CA ALA A 48 -16.35 8.80 -3.94
C ALA A 48 -17.08 7.87 -2.96
N LYS A 49 -16.34 7.03 -2.22
CA LYS A 49 -16.90 6.21 -1.12
C LYS A 49 -17.51 7.03 0.02
N ARG A 50 -17.10 8.29 0.19
CA ARG A 50 -17.66 9.23 1.16
C ARG A 50 -18.84 10.04 0.62
N GLY A 51 -19.37 9.68 -0.56
CA GLY A 51 -20.58 10.27 -1.13
C GLY A 51 -20.36 11.54 -1.96
N VAL A 52 -19.12 11.91 -2.27
CA VAL A 52 -18.83 13.05 -3.14
C VAL A 52 -18.77 12.58 -4.60
N PRO A 53 -19.65 13.05 -5.50
CA PRO A 53 -19.65 12.63 -6.90
C PRO A 53 -18.41 13.19 -7.61
N MET A 54 -17.48 12.30 -7.95
CA MET A 54 -16.25 12.61 -8.68
C MET A 54 -16.13 11.67 -9.88
N LYS A 55 -15.47 12.11 -10.96
CA LYS A 55 -15.05 11.19 -12.04
C LYS A 55 -13.94 10.31 -11.47
N ASN A 56 -14.24 9.04 -11.22
CA ASN A 56 -13.35 8.11 -10.52
C ASN A 56 -12.07 7.72 -11.29
N GLY A 57 -11.66 8.45 -12.34
CA GLY A 57 -10.51 8.08 -13.17
C GLY A 57 -9.19 8.58 -12.56
N CYS A 58 -8.14 7.77 -12.69
CA CYS A 58 -6.77 8.14 -12.33
C CYS A 58 -6.36 9.47 -12.96
N GLY A 59 -5.84 10.41 -12.16
CA GLY A 59 -5.33 11.70 -12.67
C GLY A 59 -4.11 11.61 -13.60
N ILE A 60 -3.50 10.42 -13.75
CA ILE A 60 -2.36 10.19 -14.66
C ILE A 60 -2.83 9.56 -15.97
N CYS A 61 -3.40 8.35 -15.91
CA CYS A 61 -3.75 7.62 -17.14
C CYS A 61 -5.18 7.83 -17.62
N PHE A 62 -6.06 8.37 -16.76
CA PHE A 62 -7.50 8.55 -16.99
C PHE A 62 -8.28 7.27 -17.42
N LYS A 63 -7.65 6.10 -17.41
CA LYS A 63 -8.19 4.83 -17.96
C LYS A 63 -8.77 3.89 -16.91
N LYS A 64 -8.25 3.92 -15.68
CA LYS A 64 -8.67 3.04 -14.58
C LYS A 64 -9.11 3.84 -13.36
N PRO A 65 -9.87 3.22 -12.45
CA PRO A 65 -10.23 3.85 -11.19
C PRO A 65 -8.99 4.32 -10.41
N GLU A 66 -9.04 5.55 -9.91
CA GLU A 66 -7.99 6.13 -9.05
C GLU A 66 -7.97 5.40 -7.71
N THR A 67 -7.13 4.38 -7.54
CA THR A 67 -6.91 3.66 -6.28
C THR A 67 -5.48 3.85 -5.81
N ILE A 68 -5.22 3.75 -4.51
CA ILE A 68 -3.85 3.88 -3.95
C ILE A 68 -2.87 2.95 -4.70
N VAL A 69 -3.27 1.71 -4.98
CA VAL A 69 -2.45 0.75 -5.73
C VAL A 69 -2.23 1.20 -7.18
N HIS A 70 -3.26 1.76 -7.83
CA HIS A 70 -3.16 2.22 -9.21
C HIS A 70 -2.34 3.51 -9.34
N ASP A 71 -2.55 4.48 -8.46
CA ASP A 71 -1.91 5.79 -8.49
C ASP A 71 -0.45 5.73 -8.11
N LEU A 72 -0.13 4.88 -7.13
CA LEU A 72 1.25 4.66 -6.74
C LEU A 72 1.96 3.76 -7.78
N TRP A 73 1.28 2.78 -8.39
CA TRP A 73 1.99 1.70 -9.10
C TRP A 73 1.32 1.09 -10.33
N GLY A 74 0.00 0.87 -10.30
CA GLY A 74 -0.75 0.19 -11.35
C GLY A 74 -0.95 1.02 -12.63
N CYS A 75 -0.54 2.28 -12.63
CA CYS A 75 -0.62 3.18 -13.77
C CYS A 75 0.39 2.79 -14.86
N GLY A 76 -0.12 2.50 -16.07
CA GLY A 76 0.71 2.12 -17.23
C GLY A 76 1.71 3.21 -17.61
N ASP A 77 1.35 4.47 -17.38
CA ASP A 77 2.18 5.62 -17.73
C ASP A 77 3.35 5.84 -16.75
N LEU A 78 3.36 5.13 -15.61
CA LEU A 78 4.51 5.06 -14.68
C LEU A 78 5.47 3.91 -15.02
N LYS A 79 5.31 3.23 -16.16
CA LYS A 79 6.11 2.04 -16.51
C LYS A 79 7.60 2.37 -16.67
N GLU A 80 7.94 3.47 -17.31
CA GLU A 80 9.35 3.84 -17.52
C GLU A 80 10.05 4.18 -16.19
N PHE A 81 9.37 4.90 -15.30
CA PHE A 81 9.84 5.15 -13.95
C PHE A 81 10.08 3.85 -13.17
N ARG A 82 9.17 2.88 -13.27
CA ARG A 82 9.35 1.56 -12.63
C ARG A 82 10.57 0.82 -13.18
N ASN A 83 10.78 0.85 -14.49
CA ASN A 83 11.94 0.20 -15.10
C ASN A 83 13.28 0.82 -14.69
N SER A 84 13.28 2.06 -14.18
CA SER A 84 14.50 2.77 -13.76
C SER A 84 15.07 2.32 -12.42
N CYS A 85 14.30 1.61 -11.59
CA CYS A 85 14.74 1.13 -10.29
C CYS A 85 14.51 -0.37 -10.17
N TYR A 86 15.58 -1.12 -9.89
CA TYR A 86 15.56 -2.59 -9.83
C TYR A 86 14.54 -3.11 -8.81
N LEU A 87 14.40 -2.42 -7.68
CA LEU A 87 13.42 -2.77 -6.66
C LEU A 87 11.98 -2.69 -7.19
N PHE A 88 11.65 -1.86 -8.18
CA PHE A 88 10.29 -1.83 -8.73
C PHE A 88 10.01 -2.90 -9.75
N ASN A 89 11.02 -3.29 -10.52
CA ASN A 89 10.85 -4.25 -11.60
C ASN A 89 10.57 -5.67 -11.08
N GLU A 90 11.09 -6.01 -9.89
CA GLU A 90 10.91 -7.33 -9.27
C GLU A 90 9.53 -7.51 -8.61
N LEU A 91 8.83 -6.41 -8.32
CA LEU A 91 7.62 -6.44 -7.51
C LEU A 91 6.38 -6.66 -8.42
N LYS A 92 5.53 -7.62 -8.06
CA LYS A 92 4.31 -8.01 -8.80
C LYS A 92 3.08 -7.46 -8.08
N TRP A 93 2.42 -6.48 -8.68
CA TRP A 93 1.37 -5.68 -8.01
C TRP A 93 -0.04 -5.97 -8.52
N ASP A 94 -0.12 -6.54 -9.72
CA ASP A 94 -1.36 -6.90 -10.41
C ASP A 94 -2.22 -7.92 -9.63
N LYS A 95 -1.63 -8.55 -8.60
CA LYS A 95 -2.28 -9.55 -7.77
C LYS A 95 -2.95 -9.01 -6.50
N PHE A 96 -2.75 -7.73 -6.16
CA PHE A 96 -3.17 -7.18 -4.87
C PHE A 96 -4.28 -6.14 -5.01
N PHE A 97 -5.29 -6.25 -4.15
CA PHE A 97 -6.46 -5.36 -4.16
C PHE A 97 -6.32 -4.19 -3.17
N GLN A 98 -5.53 -4.35 -2.10
CA GLN A 98 -5.27 -3.30 -1.11
C GLN A 98 -3.77 -3.05 -0.91
N PHE A 99 -3.45 -1.80 -0.55
CA PHE A 99 -2.07 -1.38 -0.27
C PHE A 99 -1.44 -2.14 0.90
N GLN A 100 -2.25 -2.49 1.91
CA GLN A 100 -1.76 -3.23 3.08
C GLN A 100 -1.31 -4.66 2.71
N ASP A 101 -1.99 -5.33 1.78
CA ASP A 101 -1.68 -6.72 1.39
C ASP A 101 -0.30 -6.81 0.74
N ILE A 102 0.05 -5.82 -0.07
CA ILE A 102 1.37 -5.67 -0.67
C ILE A 102 2.44 -5.61 0.41
N LEU A 103 2.27 -4.69 1.37
CA LEU A 103 3.30 -4.44 2.38
C LEU A 103 3.47 -5.65 3.31
N LEU A 104 2.37 -6.34 3.64
CA LEU A 104 2.41 -7.60 4.37
C LEU A 104 3.16 -8.68 3.58
N TYR A 105 2.85 -8.87 2.30
CA TYR A 105 3.55 -9.84 1.46
C TYR A 105 5.06 -9.56 1.39
N TYR A 106 5.44 -8.31 1.07
CA TYR A 106 6.85 -7.98 0.91
C TYR A 106 7.63 -7.90 2.21
N SER A 107 6.97 -7.70 3.35
CA SER A 107 7.62 -7.83 4.66
C SER A 107 8.11 -9.25 4.98
N GLN A 108 7.56 -10.26 4.28
CA GLN A 108 7.97 -11.66 4.42
C GLN A 108 9.01 -12.08 3.38
N VAL A 109 9.03 -11.42 2.22
CA VAL A 109 9.90 -11.75 1.08
C VAL A 109 11.21 -10.96 1.10
N LEU A 110 11.15 -9.68 1.46
CA LEU A 110 12.29 -8.78 1.41
C LEU A 110 13.06 -8.77 2.73
N SER A 111 14.37 -8.55 2.64
CA SER A 111 15.16 -8.22 3.82
C SER A 111 14.69 -6.90 4.44
N LYS A 112 14.99 -6.68 5.73
CA LYS A 112 14.64 -5.43 6.43
C LYS A 112 15.14 -4.19 5.67
N ARG A 113 16.35 -4.25 5.10
CA ARG A 113 16.95 -3.13 4.35
C ARG A 113 16.20 -2.85 3.05
N GLU A 114 15.84 -3.89 2.30
CA GLU A 114 15.06 -3.74 1.06
C GLU A 114 13.65 -3.24 1.36
N MET A 115 13.04 -3.66 2.47
CA MET A 115 11.76 -3.15 2.92
C MET A 115 11.84 -1.67 3.31
N GLU A 116 12.91 -1.25 4.00
CA GLU A 116 13.17 0.17 4.30
C GLU A 116 13.31 1.00 3.01
N LEU A 117 14.07 0.49 2.03
CA LEU A 117 14.22 1.15 0.73
C LEU A 117 12.88 1.24 -0.02
N LEU A 118 12.13 0.14 -0.08
CA LEU A 118 10.80 0.10 -0.69
C LEU A 118 9.87 1.13 -0.05
N CYS A 119 9.88 1.20 1.29
CA CYS A 119 9.09 2.18 2.04
C CYS A 119 9.46 3.62 1.67
N VAL A 120 10.74 3.92 1.47
CA VAL A 120 11.23 5.29 1.18
C VAL A 120 10.79 5.78 -0.19
N ILE A 121 10.43 4.89 -1.10
CA ILE A 121 9.97 5.31 -2.42
C ILE A 121 8.46 5.69 -2.41
N PHE A 122 7.75 5.37 -1.33
CA PHE A 122 6.40 5.89 -1.08
C PHE A 122 6.45 7.25 -0.37
#